data_AF-A0A0F9JG13-F1
#
_entry.id   AF-A0A0F9JG13-F1
#
_cell.length_a   1.000
_cell.length_b   1.000
_cell.length_c   1.000
_cell.angle_alpha   90.00
_cell.angle_beta   90.00
_cell.angle_gamma   90.00
#
_symmetry.space_group_name_H-M   'P 1'
#
loop_
_entity.id
_entity.type
_entity.pdbx_description
1 polymer ?
#
loop_
_entity_poly.entity_id
_entity_poly.type
_entity_poly.pdbx_seq_one_letter_code
_entity_poly.pdbx_strand_id
1 'polypeptide(L)'
;QQHDTHITGRYASYRCKECTKEDARVQYVAKVRPPLSSEELKMNRREYEYAWRKSNPEKVRGYARKYREKPKSKILASVTRRRWQQDNRVYLNQIHTARMRDIAPAQRKVVQEVMDYYGPNCVYCGEEATGLDHLRPVSKGGKTEFDNLAPACKSCNSTKWAHPIWVMVGREVICSRES
;
A
#
# COMPACT_ATOMS: atom_id res chain seq x y z
N GLN A 1 -15.84 -21.26 11.49
CA GLN A 1 -15.10 -21.37 10.21
C GLN A 1 -13.62 -21.49 10.54
N GLN A 2 -12.92 -22.48 9.99
CA GLN A 2 -11.47 -22.58 10.08
C GLN A 2 -10.86 -21.67 9.01
N HIS A 3 -9.99 -20.75 9.42
CA HIS A 3 -9.27 -19.87 8.50
C HIS A 3 -7.80 -20.24 8.55
N ASP A 4 -7.24 -20.62 7.40
CA ASP A 4 -5.82 -20.89 7.27
C ASP A 4 -5.04 -19.56 7.39
N THR A 5 -4.25 -19.41 8.44
CA THR A 5 -3.43 -18.21 8.68
C THR A 5 -2.26 -18.08 7.71
N HIS A 6 -1.89 -19.13 6.98
CA HIS A 6 -0.91 -19.06 5.90
C HIS A 6 -1.49 -18.36 4.67
N ILE A 7 -2.75 -18.66 4.33
CA ILE A 7 -3.48 -18.04 3.22
C ILE A 7 -3.97 -16.64 3.60
N THR A 8 -4.45 -16.47 4.84
CA THR A 8 -5.06 -15.20 5.28
C THR A 8 -4.05 -14.26 5.92
N GLY A 9 -2.97 -14.73 6.54
CA GLY A 9 -1.99 -13.89 7.24
C GLY A 9 -2.42 -13.48 8.66
N ARG A 10 -1.44 -13.20 9.52
CA ARG A 10 -1.61 -12.72 10.90
C ARG A 10 -1.58 -11.18 11.01
N TYR A 11 -2.42 -10.62 11.88
CA TYR A 11 -2.37 -9.21 12.29
C TYR A 11 -1.78 -9.09 13.71
N ALA A 12 -1.53 -7.87 14.18
CA ALA A 12 -0.98 -7.59 15.51
C ALA A 12 -1.87 -8.09 16.68
N SER A 13 -3.14 -8.42 16.41
CA SER A 13 -4.02 -9.12 17.33
C SER A 13 -3.90 -10.64 17.10
N TYR A 14 -4.13 -11.46 18.12
CA TYR A 14 -4.08 -12.92 18.09
C TYR A 14 -5.08 -13.61 17.10
N ARG A 15 -5.61 -12.89 16.09
CA ARG A 15 -6.60 -13.34 15.11
C ARG A 15 -6.05 -13.30 13.67
N CYS A 16 -6.63 -14.11 12.78
CA CYS A 16 -6.31 -14.07 11.35
C CYS A 16 -6.87 -12.81 10.66
N LYS A 17 -6.39 -12.51 9.45
CA LYS A 17 -6.82 -11.37 8.61
C LYS A 17 -8.33 -11.31 8.40
N GLU A 18 -8.96 -12.44 8.09
CA GLU A 18 -10.39 -12.47 7.79
C GLU A 18 -11.24 -12.22 9.04
N CYS A 19 -10.89 -12.84 10.17
CA CYS A 19 -11.56 -12.56 11.45
C CYS A 19 -11.38 -11.10 11.89
N THR A 20 -10.21 -10.50 11.66
CA THR A 20 -9.94 -9.10 12.02
C THR A 20 -10.72 -8.12 11.15
N LYS A 21 -10.85 -8.40 9.84
CA LYS A 21 -11.68 -7.61 8.91
C LYS A 21 -13.15 -7.65 9.29
N GLU A 22 -13.67 -8.81 9.68
CA GLU A 22 -15.07 -8.96 10.08
C GLU A 22 -15.38 -8.17 11.35
N ASP A 23 -14.53 -8.30 12.39
CA ASP A 23 -14.68 -7.53 13.63
C ASP A 23 -14.63 -6.02 13.36
N ALA A 24 -13.71 -5.56 12.52
CA ALA A 24 -13.60 -4.15 12.13
C ALA A 24 -14.81 -3.69 11.30
N ARG A 25 -15.35 -4.54 10.42
CA ARG A 25 -16.55 -4.26 9.63
C ARG A 25 -17.77 -4.13 10.54
N VAL A 26 -17.96 -5.03 11.51
CA VAL A 26 -19.06 -4.96 12.49
C VAL A 26 -18.97 -3.69 13.33
N GLN A 27 -17.79 -3.34 13.84
CA GLN A 27 -17.58 -2.12 14.61
C GLN A 27 -17.75 -0.84 13.78
N TYR A 28 -17.36 -0.86 12.50
CA TYR A 28 -17.53 0.26 11.58
C TYR A 28 -19.00 0.45 11.19
N VAL A 29 -19.71 -0.61 10.82
CA VAL A 29 -21.14 -0.57 10.48
C VAL A 29 -21.98 -0.06 11.67
N ALA A 30 -21.58 -0.36 12.90
CA ALA A 30 -22.23 0.16 14.11
C ALA A 30 -22.02 1.68 14.37
N LYS A 31 -21.02 2.33 13.74
CA LYS A 31 -20.62 3.71 14.05
C LYS A 31 -20.95 4.75 12.98
N VAL A 32 -21.22 4.36 11.73
CA VAL A 32 -21.33 5.32 10.62
C VAL A 32 -22.75 5.38 10.06
N ARG A 33 -23.31 6.59 9.98
CA ARG A 33 -24.47 6.99 9.15
C ARG A 33 -24.54 6.16 7.87
N PRO A 34 -25.72 5.69 7.40
CA PRO A 34 -25.83 4.72 6.31
C PRO A 34 -24.91 5.11 5.16
N PRO A 35 -24.01 4.20 4.71
CA PRO A 35 -23.06 4.53 3.68
C PRO A 35 -23.86 4.73 2.40
N LEU A 36 -23.92 5.98 1.93
CA LEU A 36 -24.31 6.26 0.56
C LEU A 36 -23.50 5.33 -0.36
N SER A 37 -24.18 4.69 -1.29
CA SER A 37 -23.57 3.85 -2.31
C SER A 37 -22.49 4.62 -3.08
N SER A 38 -21.56 3.90 -3.70
CA SER A 38 -20.54 4.50 -4.55
C SER A 38 -21.18 5.35 -5.67
N GLU A 39 -22.35 4.94 -6.14
CA GLU A 39 -23.16 5.61 -7.15
C GLU A 39 -23.77 6.90 -6.61
N GLU A 40 -24.34 6.91 -5.40
CA GLU A 40 -24.84 8.12 -4.74
C GLU A 40 -23.71 9.13 -4.44
N LEU A 41 -22.53 8.65 -4.03
CA LEU A 41 -21.35 9.51 -3.83
C LEU A 41 -20.84 10.11 -5.15
N LYS A 42 -20.84 9.33 -6.24
CA LYS A 42 -20.47 9.81 -7.59
C LYS A 42 -21.51 10.80 -8.13
N MET A 43 -22.80 10.53 -7.91
CA MET A 43 -23.91 11.37 -8.35
C MET A 43 -23.89 12.72 -7.63
N ASN A 44 -23.74 12.71 -6.31
CA ASN A 44 -23.58 13.92 -5.49
C ASN A 44 -22.32 14.71 -5.91
N ARG A 45 -21.21 14.05 -6.22
CA ARG A 45 -20.02 14.72 -6.77
C ARG A 45 -20.30 15.37 -8.13
N ARG A 46 -20.99 14.69 -9.05
CA ARG A 46 -21.32 15.23 -10.38
C ARG A 46 -22.27 16.41 -10.28
N GLU A 47 -23.30 16.31 -9.44
CA GLU A 47 -24.25 17.39 -9.18
C GLU A 47 -23.57 18.60 -8.54
N TYR A 48 -22.73 18.37 -7.54
CA TYR A 48 -21.90 19.41 -6.93
C TYR A 48 -20.96 20.06 -7.95
N GLU A 49 -20.24 19.28 -8.75
CA GLU A 49 -19.34 19.80 -9.78
C GLU A 49 -20.11 20.59 -10.85
N TYR A 50 -21.29 20.12 -11.25
CA TYR A 50 -22.16 20.83 -12.18
C TYR A 50 -22.64 22.17 -11.59
N ALA A 51 -23.19 22.15 -10.37
CA ALA A 51 -23.64 23.34 -9.66
C ALA A 51 -22.49 24.34 -9.43
N TRP A 52 -21.29 23.85 -9.07
CA TRP A 52 -20.10 24.67 -8.90
C TRP A 52 -19.65 25.28 -10.22
N ARG A 53 -19.58 24.51 -11.32
CA ARG A 53 -19.19 25.02 -12.65
C ARG A 53 -20.19 26.04 -13.17
N LYS A 54 -21.49 25.81 -12.97
CA LYS A 54 -22.59 26.71 -13.36
C LYS A 54 -22.53 28.03 -12.57
N SER A 55 -22.23 27.96 -11.28
CA SER A 55 -22.10 29.15 -10.42
C SER A 55 -20.73 29.85 -10.50
N ASN A 56 -19.70 29.21 -11.09
CA ASN A 56 -18.34 29.77 -11.21
C ASN A 56 -17.81 29.77 -12.67
N PRO A 57 -18.53 30.34 -13.65
CA PRO A 57 -18.17 30.22 -15.07
C PRO A 57 -16.86 30.92 -15.45
N GLU A 58 -16.50 32.01 -14.75
CA GLU A 58 -15.24 32.72 -14.98
C GLU A 58 -14.03 31.88 -14.50
N LYS A 59 -14.12 31.27 -13.31
CA LYS A 59 -13.06 30.40 -12.78
C LYS A 59 -12.83 29.18 -13.68
N VAL A 60 -13.91 28.58 -14.19
CA VAL A 60 -13.83 27.46 -15.15
C VAL A 60 -13.09 27.89 -16.42
N ARG A 61 -13.43 29.05 -16.99
CA ARG A 61 -12.73 29.62 -18.15
C ARG A 61 -11.26 29.90 -17.83
N GLY A 62 -10.98 30.45 -16.66
CA GLY A 62 -9.62 30.70 -16.18
C GLY A 62 -8.78 29.43 -16.07
N TYR A 63 -9.35 28.33 -15.55
CA TYR A 63 -8.67 27.03 -15.51
C TYR A 63 -8.44 26.44 -16.90
N ALA A 64 -9.44 26.52 -17.80
CA ALA A 64 -9.31 26.04 -19.17
C ALA A 64 -8.23 26.82 -19.95
N ARG A 65 -8.10 28.13 -19.71
CA ARG A 65 -7.02 28.95 -20.27
C ARG A 65 -5.66 28.52 -19.73
N LYS A 66 -5.50 28.44 -18.40
CA LYS A 66 -4.26 27.97 -17.74
C LYS A 66 -3.84 26.59 -18.22
N TYR A 67 -4.78 25.69 -18.52
CA TYR A 67 -4.49 24.37 -19.05
C TYR A 67 -4.01 24.41 -20.51
N ARG A 68 -4.65 25.22 -21.36
CA ARG A 68 -4.25 25.41 -22.77
C ARG A 68 -2.88 26.07 -22.93
N GLU A 69 -2.55 27.00 -22.04
CA GLU A 69 -1.25 27.69 -22.01
C GLU A 69 -0.11 26.79 -21.52
N LYS A 70 -0.40 25.63 -20.91
CA LYS A 70 0.66 24.70 -20.50
C LYS A 70 1.34 24.12 -21.75
N PRO A 71 2.67 24.25 -21.86
CA PRO A 71 3.42 23.61 -22.94
C PRO A 71 3.14 22.10 -22.97
N LYS A 72 2.88 21.55 -24.16
CA LYS A 72 2.68 20.10 -24.36
C LYS A 72 3.83 19.29 -23.75
N SER A 73 5.06 19.77 -23.84
CA SER A 73 6.25 19.16 -23.24
C SER A 73 6.13 18.97 -21.72
N LYS A 74 5.58 19.94 -20.99
CA LYS A 74 5.35 19.82 -19.54
C LYS A 74 4.27 18.78 -19.21
N ILE A 75 3.23 18.68 -20.05
CA ILE A 75 2.18 17.67 -19.88
C ILE A 75 2.77 16.28 -20.12
N LEU A 76 3.49 16.08 -21.22
CA LEU A 76 4.17 14.83 -21.53
C LEU A 76 5.16 14.45 -20.41
N ALA A 77 5.99 15.38 -19.94
CA ALA A 77 6.88 15.14 -18.81
C ALA A 77 6.14 14.72 -17.54
N SER A 78 4.96 15.31 -17.26
CA SER A 78 4.11 14.90 -16.13
C SER A 78 3.57 13.49 -16.30
N VAL A 79 3.14 13.10 -17.50
CA VAL A 79 2.62 11.75 -17.77
C VAL A 79 3.75 10.72 -17.65
N THR A 80 4.90 10.99 -18.28
CA THR A 80 6.09 10.14 -18.18
C THR A 80 6.53 9.99 -16.72
N ARG A 81 6.55 11.07 -15.94
CA ARG A 81 6.86 11.02 -14.51
C ARG A 81 5.88 10.15 -13.73
N ARG A 82 4.57 10.30 -13.97
CA ARG A 82 3.55 9.49 -13.29
C ARG A 82 3.71 8.00 -13.60
N ARG A 83 3.92 7.66 -14.87
CA ARG A 83 4.15 6.28 -15.29
C ARG A 83 5.39 5.71 -14.61
N TRP A 84 6.51 6.44 -14.64
CA TRP A 84 7.72 6.04 -13.95
C TRP A 84 7.51 5.84 -12.45
N GLN A 85 6.76 6.73 -11.78
CA GLN A 85 6.45 6.59 -10.34
C GLN A 85 5.61 5.36 -10.05
N GLN A 86 4.66 5.03 -10.93
CA GLN A 86 3.83 3.84 -10.80
C GLN A 86 4.67 2.57 -10.96
N ASP A 87 5.48 2.50 -12.02
CA ASP A 87 6.37 1.37 -12.30
C ASP A 87 7.45 1.19 -11.22
N ASN A 88 7.86 2.27 -10.55
CA ASN A 88 8.88 2.29 -9.51
C ASN A 88 8.30 2.48 -8.10
N ARG A 89 7.02 2.13 -7.88
CA ARG A 89 6.33 2.37 -6.60
C ARG A 89 7.04 1.72 -5.41
N VAL A 90 7.48 0.47 -5.55
CA VAL A 90 8.20 -0.26 -4.47
C VAL A 90 9.52 0.44 -4.13
N TYR A 91 10.28 0.85 -5.14
CA TYR A 91 11.52 1.61 -4.97
C TYR A 91 11.29 2.95 -4.27
N LEU A 92 10.26 3.70 -4.67
CA LEU A 92 9.93 4.98 -4.03
C LEU A 92 9.48 4.82 -2.58
N ASN A 93 8.69 3.79 -2.28
CA ASN A 93 8.30 3.47 -0.91
C ASN A 93 9.51 3.05 -0.06
N GLN A 94 10.44 2.29 -0.62
CA GLN A 94 11.70 1.91 0.03
C GLN A 94 12.54 3.14 0.37
N ILE A 95 12.66 4.12 -0.54
CA ILE A 95 13.36 5.38 -0.24
C ILE A 95 12.66 6.14 0.89
N HIS A 96 11.34 6.22 0.84
CA HIS A 96 10.56 6.91 1.87
C HIS A 96 10.78 6.27 3.25
N THR A 97 10.67 4.95 3.36
CA THR A 97 10.87 4.24 4.63
C THR A 97 12.30 4.32 5.13
N ALA A 98 13.29 4.26 4.24
CA ALA A 98 14.70 4.41 4.59
C ALA A 98 14.99 5.79 5.21
N ARG A 99 14.46 6.87 4.62
CA ARG A 99 14.57 8.23 5.17
C ARG A 99 13.92 8.37 6.53
N MET A 100 12.73 7.81 6.70
CA MET A 100 12.02 7.84 8.00
C MET A 100 12.75 7.06 9.09
N ARG A 101 13.61 6.10 8.71
CA ARG A 101 14.41 5.28 9.63
C ARG A 101 15.86 5.77 9.76
N ASP A 102 16.22 6.86 9.08
CA ASP A 102 17.60 7.38 8.99
C ASP A 102 18.63 6.32 8.56
N ILE A 103 18.28 5.55 7.53
CA ILE A 103 19.17 4.52 6.96
C ILE A 103 19.41 4.78 5.48
N ALA A 104 20.54 4.29 4.97
CA ALA A 104 20.83 4.33 3.55
C ALA A 104 19.81 3.48 2.76
N PRO A 105 19.16 4.05 1.72
CA PRO A 105 18.25 3.29 0.89
C PRO A 105 18.99 2.29 0.00
N ALA A 106 18.29 1.23 -0.41
CA ALA A 106 18.76 0.34 -1.45
C ALA A 106 18.91 1.11 -2.77
N GLN A 107 19.94 0.76 -3.54
CA GLN A 107 20.03 1.24 -4.92
C GLN A 107 18.86 0.71 -5.74
N ARG A 108 18.40 1.48 -6.74
CA ARG A 108 17.29 1.06 -7.61
C ARG A 108 17.53 -0.30 -8.26
N LYS A 109 18.78 -0.56 -8.66
CA LYS A 109 19.19 -1.83 -9.26
C LYS A 109 18.97 -3.00 -8.30
N VAL A 110 19.36 -2.86 -7.04
CA VAL A 110 19.12 -3.88 -6.00
C VAL A 110 17.63 -4.11 -5.79
N VAL A 111 16.82 -3.05 -5.76
CA VAL A 111 15.35 -3.20 -5.65
C VAL A 111 14.80 -3.99 -6.85
N GLN A 112 15.27 -3.69 -8.06
CA GLN A 112 14.85 -4.41 -9.26
C GLN A 112 15.28 -5.89 -9.20
N GLU A 113 16.53 -6.17 -8.83
CA GLU A 113 17.06 -7.54 -8.69
C GLU A 113 16.24 -8.35 -7.68
N VAL A 114 15.87 -7.77 -6.53
CA VAL A 114 14.99 -8.40 -5.53
C VAL A 114 13.62 -8.73 -6.13
N MET A 115 13.01 -7.79 -6.85
CA MET A 115 11.69 -7.98 -7.47
C MET A 115 11.73 -9.00 -8.62
N ASP A 116 12.83 -9.06 -9.38
CA ASP A 116 13.01 -10.04 -10.45
C ASP A 116 13.20 -11.45 -9.89
N TYR A 117 13.89 -11.59 -8.75
CA TYR A 117 14.13 -12.87 -8.09
C TYR A 117 12.89 -13.43 -7.38
N TYR A 118 12.20 -12.62 -6.57
CA TYR A 118 11.04 -13.06 -5.78
C TYR A 118 9.70 -12.90 -6.50
N GLY A 119 9.63 -12.04 -7.51
CA GLY A 119 8.38 -11.60 -8.14
C GLY A 119 7.72 -10.41 -7.44
N PRO A 120 6.55 -9.97 -7.94
CA PRO A 120 5.88 -8.75 -7.48
C PRO A 120 5.08 -8.90 -6.17
N ASN A 121 5.02 -10.11 -5.64
CA ASN A 121 4.14 -10.45 -4.52
C ASN A 121 4.91 -10.49 -3.20
N CYS A 122 4.20 -10.15 -2.13
CA CYS A 122 4.66 -10.26 -0.76
C CYS A 122 5.05 -11.70 -0.44
N VAL A 123 6.29 -11.91 0.00
CA VAL A 123 6.79 -13.25 0.34
C VAL A 123 6.09 -13.90 1.53
N TYR A 124 5.33 -13.12 2.30
CA TYR A 124 4.62 -13.60 3.49
C TYR A 124 3.17 -13.99 3.24
N CYS A 125 2.45 -13.24 2.39
CA CYS A 125 1.01 -13.42 2.22
C CYS A 125 0.56 -13.53 0.76
N GLY A 126 1.47 -13.48 -0.21
CA GLY A 126 1.16 -13.62 -1.64
C GLY A 126 0.47 -12.42 -2.32
N GLU A 127 -0.03 -11.44 -1.56
CA GLU A 127 -0.63 -10.20 -2.08
C GLU A 127 0.43 -9.27 -2.72
N GLU A 128 0.00 -8.25 -3.47
CA GLU A 128 0.92 -7.28 -4.09
C GLU A 128 1.88 -6.64 -3.06
N ALA A 129 3.19 -6.72 -3.32
CA ALA A 129 4.19 -6.07 -2.48
C ALA A 129 4.10 -4.55 -2.61
N THR A 130 4.21 -3.85 -1.49
CA THR A 130 4.17 -2.37 -1.48
C THR A 130 5.51 -1.75 -1.11
N GLY A 131 6.49 -2.57 -0.76
CA GLY A 131 7.81 -2.15 -0.32
C GLY A 131 8.73 -3.36 -0.18
N LEU A 132 9.91 -3.13 0.39
CA LEU A 132 10.83 -4.18 0.78
C LEU A 132 10.86 -4.31 2.31
N ASP A 133 11.03 -5.53 2.79
CA ASP A 133 11.35 -5.84 4.18
C ASP A 133 12.79 -6.31 4.33
N HIS A 134 13.39 -6.02 5.47
CA HIS A 134 14.71 -6.51 5.87
C HIS A 134 14.56 -7.85 6.60
N LEU A 135 14.98 -8.96 6.00
CA LEU A 135 14.80 -10.31 6.55
C LEU A 135 15.40 -10.44 7.96
N ARG A 136 16.64 -9.98 8.12
CA ARG A 136 17.25 -9.58 9.38
C ARG A 136 16.96 -8.09 9.61
N PRO A 137 16.27 -7.70 10.69
CA PRO A 137 15.98 -6.29 10.97
C PRO A 137 17.24 -5.42 11.09
N VAL A 138 17.13 -4.16 10.65
CA VAL A 138 18.25 -3.20 10.72
C VAL A 138 18.71 -2.97 12.16
N SER A 139 17.78 -2.88 13.12
CA SER A 139 18.10 -2.74 14.55
C SER A 139 18.90 -3.92 15.11
N LYS A 140 18.94 -5.05 14.40
CA LYS A 140 19.73 -6.24 14.74
C LYS A 140 20.96 -6.39 13.84
N GLY A 141 21.37 -5.34 13.12
CA GLY A 141 22.52 -5.34 12.22
C GLY A 141 22.24 -5.88 10.82
N GLY A 142 20.98 -5.94 10.40
CA GLY A 142 20.61 -6.30 9.02
C GLY A 142 21.00 -5.21 8.03
N LYS A 143 21.60 -5.62 6.90
CA LYS A 143 22.07 -4.71 5.85
C LYS A 143 21.00 -4.46 4.79
N THR A 144 21.09 -3.33 4.10
CA THR A 144 20.21 -2.99 2.97
C THR A 144 20.83 -3.49 1.66
N GLU A 145 20.92 -4.81 1.53
CA GLU A 145 21.57 -5.52 0.41
C GLU A 145 20.61 -6.60 -0.13
N PHE A 146 20.84 -7.05 -1.38
CA PHE A 146 19.98 -8.01 -2.08
C PHE A 146 19.61 -9.23 -1.20
N ASP A 147 20.58 -9.89 -0.59
CA ASP A 147 20.39 -11.10 0.21
C ASP A 147 19.54 -10.91 1.49
N ASN A 148 19.38 -9.66 1.94
CA ASN A 148 18.63 -9.34 3.16
C ASN A 148 17.33 -8.61 2.88
N LEU A 149 16.94 -8.45 1.61
CA LEU A 149 15.73 -7.74 1.21
C LEU A 149 14.75 -8.70 0.53
N ALA A 150 13.47 -8.59 0.90
CA ALA A 150 12.40 -9.33 0.25
C ALA A 150 11.16 -8.45 0.01
N PRO A 151 10.37 -8.68 -1.06
CA PRO A 151 9.13 -7.95 -1.27
C PRO A 151 8.13 -8.21 -0.15
N ALA A 152 7.57 -7.14 0.41
CA ALA A 152 6.57 -7.23 1.47
C ALA A 152 5.49 -6.16 1.34
N CYS A 153 4.25 -6.51 1.67
CA CYS A 153 3.17 -5.54 1.81
C CYS A 153 3.30 -4.79 3.15
N LYS A 154 2.72 -3.59 3.21
CA LYS A 154 2.79 -2.71 4.39
C LYS A 154 2.31 -3.40 5.67
N SER A 155 1.23 -4.19 5.59
CA SER A 155 0.68 -4.89 6.76
C SER A 155 1.64 -5.94 7.29
N CYS A 156 2.16 -6.83 6.44
CA CYS A 156 3.10 -7.88 6.87
C CYS A 156 4.42 -7.28 7.38
N ASN A 157 4.95 -6.25 6.73
CA ASN A 157 6.17 -5.56 7.18
C ASN A 157 5.95 -4.94 8.58
N SER A 158 4.80 -4.29 8.81
CA SER A 158 4.45 -3.77 10.15
C SER A 158 4.26 -4.88 11.19
N THR A 159 3.63 -6.02 10.83
CA THR A 159 3.47 -7.17 11.74
C THR A 159 4.82 -7.78 12.12
N LYS A 160 5.72 -7.95 11.14
CA LYS A 160 7.06 -8.48 11.40
C LYS A 160 7.88 -7.50 12.24
N TRP A 161 7.85 -6.21 11.94
CA TRP A 161 8.61 -5.19 12.67
C TRP A 161 10.10 -5.58 12.82
N ALA A 162 10.63 -5.65 14.04
CA ALA A 162 11.97 -6.14 14.36
C ALA A 162 12.00 -7.62 14.79
N HIS A 163 10.90 -8.34 14.59
CA HIS A 163 10.89 -9.78 14.72
C HIS A 163 11.62 -10.43 13.53
N PRO A 164 12.28 -11.56 13.79
CA PRO A 164 12.94 -12.32 12.75
C PRO A 164 11.93 -13.03 11.84
N ILE A 165 12.38 -13.39 10.64
CA ILE A 165 11.51 -13.95 9.58
C ILE A 165 10.72 -15.19 10.02
N TRP A 166 11.26 -16.03 10.93
CA TRP A 166 10.58 -17.25 11.36
C TRP A 166 9.23 -17.01 12.05
N VAL A 167 8.99 -15.82 12.59
CA VAL A 167 7.67 -15.43 13.12
C VAL A 167 6.62 -15.32 12.00
N MET A 168 7.04 -15.09 10.76
CA MET A 168 6.18 -14.99 9.58
C MET A 168 6.05 -16.33 8.82
N VAL A 169 7.03 -17.23 8.92
CA VAL A 169 7.05 -18.52 8.19
C VAL A 169 6.80 -19.76 9.07
N GLY A 170 6.69 -19.58 10.40
CA GLY A 170 6.50 -20.65 11.37
C GLY A 170 5.08 -21.24 11.39
N ARG A 171 5.01 -22.56 11.19
CA ARG A 171 3.84 -23.44 11.30
C ARG A 171 3.40 -23.63 12.76
N GLU A 172 2.58 -22.74 13.29
CA GLU A 172 1.80 -23.06 14.49
C GLU A 172 0.32 -22.75 14.23
N VAL A 173 -0.54 -23.71 14.55
CA VAL A 173 -2.00 -23.54 14.55
C VAL A 173 -2.36 -22.69 15.75
N ILE A 174 -2.73 -21.42 15.53
CA ILE A 174 -2.97 -20.46 16.62
C ILE A 174 -4.35 -19.80 16.51
N CYS A 175 -5.31 -20.45 15.85
CA CYS A 175 -6.69 -20.00 15.83
C CYS A 175 -7.66 -21.17 15.65
N SER A 176 -8.08 -21.77 16.76
CA SER A 176 -9.35 -22.51 16.84
C SER A 176 -10.43 -21.54 17.31
N ARG A 177 -11.47 -21.32 16.49
CA ARG A 177 -12.76 -20.84 17.01
C ARG A 177 -13.56 -22.08 17.35
N GLU A 178 -13.83 -22.31 18.63
CA GLU A 178 -14.96 -23.14 19.01
C GLU A 178 -16.24 -22.42 18.55
N SER A 179 -17.13 -23.20 17.97
CA SER A 179 -18.44 -22.80 17.44
C SER A 179 -19.31 -22.15 18.50
#